data_AF-A0A928E6Q4-F1
#
_entry.id   AF-A0A928E6Q4-F1
#
_cell.length_a   1.000
_cell.length_b   1.000
_cell.length_c   1.000
_cell.angle_alpha   90.00
_cell.angle_beta   90.00
_cell.angle_gamma   90.00
#
_symmetry.space_group_name_H-M   'P 1'
#
loop_
_entity.id
_entity.type
_entity.pdbx_description
1 polymer ?
#
loop_
_entity_poly.entity_id
_entity_poly.type
_entity_poly.pdbx_seq_one_letter_code
_entity_poly.pdbx_strand_id
1 'polypeptide(L)'
;MMIIAFSNKTSKILPRIFCGKFKHVAPITVNDDKLVLYQFVRYGNVVKIPLLARDIEILKAHGWRFVYLQNAQVHNVNTSRVLSCVQLAKGMIGMRCPHIQTPNALYNMIK
;
A
#
# COMPACT_ATOMS: atom_id res chain seq x y z
N MET A 1 -10.39 -2.11 -10.06
CA MET A 1 -9.89 -0.87 -9.42
C MET A 1 -8.98 -1.21 -8.26
N MET A 2 -7.89 -0.45 -8.12
CA MET A 2 -6.98 -0.56 -6.98
C MET A 2 -6.64 0.83 -6.44
N ILE A 3 -6.37 0.94 -5.14
CA ILE A 3 -5.93 2.18 -4.53
C ILE A 3 -4.53 1.95 -3.97
N ILE A 4 -3.60 2.87 -4.22
CA ILE A 4 -2.28 2.83 -3.59
C ILE A 4 -2.22 3.97 -2.57
N ALA A 5 -2.16 3.60 -1.30
CA ALA A 5 -2.10 4.54 -0.19
C ALA A 5 -0.65 4.82 0.19
N PHE A 6 -0.29 6.08 0.38
CA PHE A 6 1.05 6.54 0.74
C PHE A 6 1.00 7.33 2.04
N SER A 7 1.96 7.14 2.94
CA SER A 7 2.08 7.98 4.14
C SER A 7 3.50 8.45 4.37
N ASN A 8 3.64 9.72 4.73
CA ASN A 8 4.90 10.30 5.21
C ASN A 8 5.00 10.28 6.74
N LYS A 9 3.89 9.96 7.45
CA LYS A 9 3.76 10.00 8.91
C LYS A 9 3.43 8.59 9.40
N THR A 10 4.42 7.85 9.90
CA THR A 10 4.16 6.61 10.64
C THR A 10 3.54 6.97 11.99
N SER A 11 2.23 6.77 12.14
CA SER A 11 1.51 7.04 13.40
C SER A 11 2.02 6.15 14.55
N LYS A 12 2.06 6.70 15.77
CA LYS A 12 2.35 5.97 17.02
C LYS A 12 1.14 5.21 17.60
N ILE A 13 -0.08 5.52 17.14
CA ILE A 13 -1.36 5.10 17.78
C ILE A 13 -2.14 4.06 16.94
N LEU A 14 -1.90 4.02 15.64
CA LEU A 14 -2.42 2.95 14.75
C LEU A 14 -1.45 1.76 14.74
N PRO A 15 -1.87 0.52 14.40
CA PRO A 15 -1.06 -0.69 14.53
C PRO A 15 0.36 -0.43 14.04
N ARG A 16 1.33 -0.52 14.97
CA ARG A 16 2.73 -0.10 14.80
C ARG A 16 3.26 -0.51 13.43
N ILE A 17 3.32 0.45 12.53
CA ILE A 17 3.96 0.27 11.24
C ILE A 17 5.46 0.40 11.49
N PHE A 18 6.14 -0.72 11.72
CA PHE A 18 7.59 -0.79 11.88
C PHE A 18 8.29 -0.46 10.55
N CYS A 19 8.40 0.82 10.21
CA CYS A 19 9.46 1.30 9.32
C CYS A 19 9.83 2.71 9.75
N GLY A 20 10.80 2.81 10.67
CA GLY A 20 11.13 4.04 11.37
C GLY A 20 11.86 5.11 10.56
N LYS A 21 12.02 4.97 9.23
CA LYS A 21 12.81 5.91 8.41
C LYS A 21 12.26 6.25 7.02
N PHE A 22 11.19 5.63 6.54
CA PHE A 22 10.74 5.79 5.16
C PHE A 22 9.25 6.04 5.04
N LYS A 23 8.87 6.76 3.98
CA LYS A 23 7.49 6.84 3.51
C LYS A 23 6.93 5.43 3.34
N HIS A 24 5.64 5.25 3.58
CA HIS A 24 4.96 3.97 3.39
C HIS A 24 4.20 3.96 2.09
N VAL A 25 4.07 2.77 1.53
CA VAL A 25 3.08 2.49 0.50
C VAL A 25 2.32 1.25 0.90
N ALA A 26 0.99 1.31 0.84
CA ALA A 26 0.11 0.21 1.15
C ALA A 26 -0.91 0.07 0.01
N PRO A 27 -0.86 -1.02 -0.77
CA PRO A 27 -1.90 -1.31 -1.71
C PRO A 27 -3.22 -1.64 -1.00
N ILE A 28 -4.32 -1.12 -1.53
CA ILE A 28 -5.69 -1.43 -1.10
C ILE A 28 -6.43 -1.99 -2.30
N THR A 29 -6.95 -3.21 -2.15
CA THR A 29 -7.81 -3.82 -3.16
C THR A 29 -9.27 -3.49 -2.85
N VAL A 30 -10.05 -3.33 -3.91
CA VAL A 30 -11.50 -3.16 -3.83
C VAL A 30 -12.13 -4.41 -4.45
N ASN A 31 -12.80 -5.22 -3.64
CA ASN A 31 -13.47 -6.44 -4.10
C ASN A 31 -14.84 -6.57 -3.44
N ASP A 32 -15.92 -6.65 -4.21
CA ASP A 32 -17.30 -6.82 -3.73
C ASP A 32 -17.63 -5.94 -2.50
N ASP A 33 -17.44 -4.62 -2.66
CA ASP A 33 -17.61 -3.59 -1.61
C ASP A 33 -16.69 -3.68 -0.38
N LYS A 34 -15.72 -4.60 -0.38
CA LYS A 34 -14.72 -4.73 0.67
C LYS A 34 -13.44 -4.04 0.25
N LEU A 35 -12.96 -3.16 1.13
CA LEU A 35 -11.63 -2.56 1.05
C LEU A 35 -10.68 -3.41 1.88
N VAL A 36 -9.57 -3.86 1.29
CA VAL A 36 -8.55 -4.61 2.03
C VAL A 36 -7.20 -3.95 1.82
N LEU A 37 -6.63 -3.44 2.89
CA LEU A 37 -5.29 -2.87 2.91
C LEU A 37 -4.24 -3.96 3.16
N TYR A 38 -3.25 -4.02 2.29
CA TYR A 38 -2.14 -4.96 2.38
C TYR A 38 -0.92 -4.23 2.96
N GLN A 39 -0.69 -4.43 4.25
CA GLN A 39 0.39 -3.80 4.98
C GLN A 39 1.62 -4.71 4.97
N PHE A 40 2.69 -4.28 4.30
CA PHE A 40 3.99 -4.89 4.49
C PHE A 40 4.51 -4.58 5.91
N VAL A 41 4.92 -5.62 6.64
CA VAL A 41 5.48 -5.48 8.00
C VAL A 41 6.97 -5.80 8.01
N ARG A 42 7.35 -6.94 7.42
CA ARG A 42 8.73 -7.39 7.28
C ARG A 42 8.82 -8.37 6.10
N TYR A 43 10.04 -8.80 5.76
CA TYR A 43 10.26 -9.79 4.72
C TYR A 43 9.31 -10.99 4.86
N GLY A 44 8.61 -11.30 3.77
CA GLY A 44 7.64 -12.40 3.69
C GLY A 44 6.39 -12.27 4.55
N ASN A 45 6.20 -11.12 5.22
CA ASN A 45 5.05 -10.89 6.09
C ASN A 45 4.26 -9.64 5.65
N VAL A 46 3.07 -9.91 5.12
CA VAL A 46 2.09 -8.90 4.71
C VAL A 46 0.79 -9.17 5.46
N VAL A 47 0.35 -8.19 6.24
CA VAL A 47 -0.91 -8.23 6.97
C VAL A 47 -2.02 -7.70 6.08
N LYS A 48 -3.17 -8.37 6.09
CA LYS A 48 -4.39 -7.93 5.41
C LYS A 48 -5.31 -7.29 6.44
N ILE A 49 -5.65 -6.02 6.24
CA ILE A 49 -6.50 -5.24 7.14
C ILE A 49 -7.77 -4.89 6.38
N PRO A 50 -8.92 -5.51 6.72
CA PRO A 50 -10.22 -5.06 6.21
C PRO A 50 -10.46 -3.62 6.64
N LEU A 51 -10.92 -2.77 5.71
CA LEU A 51 -11.24 -1.38 5.96
C LEU A 51 -12.73 -1.13 5.72
N LEU A 52 -13.31 -0.33 6.59
CA LEU A 52 -14.60 0.31 6.43
C LEU A 52 -14.41 1.69 5.78
N ALA A 53 -15.48 2.28 5.25
CA ALA A 53 -15.44 3.64 4.71
C ALA A 53 -14.90 4.66 5.72
N ARG A 54 -15.27 4.54 7.00
CA ARG A 54 -14.75 5.39 8.09
C ARG A 54 -13.23 5.29 8.27
N ASP A 55 -12.64 4.13 7.99
CA ASP A 55 -11.21 3.90 8.20
C ASP A 55 -10.38 4.64 7.13
N ILE A 56 -10.94 4.84 5.94
CA ILE A 56 -10.34 5.68 4.90
C ILE A 56 -10.24 7.13 5.37
N GLU A 57 -11.28 7.67 6.01
CA GLU A 57 -11.26 9.03 6.55
C GLU A 57 -10.26 9.16 7.71
N ILE A 58 -10.16 8.15 8.57
CA ILE A 58 -9.12 8.09 9.63
C ILE A 58 -7.72 8.11 9.00
N LEU A 59 -7.47 7.29 7.97
CA LEU A 59 -6.18 7.28 7.27
C LEU A 59 -5.86 8.66 6.66
N LYS A 60 -6.83 9.31 6.00
CA LYS A 60 -6.66 10.69 5.47
C LYS A 60 -6.28 11.68 6.58
N ALA A 61 -6.99 11.64 7.71
CA ALA A 61 -6.71 12.50 8.87
C ALA A 61 -5.29 12.29 9.42
N HIS A 62 -4.77 11.06 9.33
CA HIS A 62 -3.38 10.74 9.69
C HIS A 62 -2.35 11.04 8.59
N GLY A 63 -2.76 11.72 7.50
CA GLY A 63 -1.88 12.21 6.45
C GLY A 63 -1.56 11.19 5.37
N TRP A 64 -2.37 10.14 5.22
CA TRP A 64 -2.29 9.25 4.08
C TRP A 64 -2.81 9.93 2.81
N ARG A 65 -2.11 9.71 1.70
CA ARG A 65 -2.49 10.15 0.36
C ARG A 65 -2.85 8.93 -0.47
N PHE A 66 -3.87 9.04 -1.31
CA PHE A 66 -4.40 7.92 -2.07
C PHE A 66 -4.27 8.20 -3.56
N VAL A 67 -3.74 7.24 -4.31
CA VAL A 67 -3.75 7.24 -5.78
C VAL A 67 -4.74 6.17 -6.24
N TYR A 68 -5.74 6.57 -7.01
CA TYR A 68 -6.81 5.70 -7.48
C TYR A 68 -6.50 5.20 -8.88
N LEU A 69 -6.30 3.88 -9.02
CA LEU A 69 -6.02 3.23 -10.29
C LEU A 69 -7.28 2.51 -10.78
N GLN A 70 -8.13 3.22 -11.53
CA GLN A 70 -9.44 2.71 -11.97
C GLN A 70 -9.30 1.45 -12.84
N ASN A 71 -8.36 1.46 -13.78
CA ASN A 71 -8.15 0.38 -14.75
C ASN A 71 -7.04 -0.62 -14.37
N ALA A 72 -6.53 -0.58 -13.13
CA ALA A 72 -5.53 -1.54 -12.68
C ALA A 72 -6.15 -2.93 -12.52
N GLN A 73 -5.58 -3.92 -13.23
CA GLN A 73 -5.80 -5.33 -12.94
C GLN A 73 -4.99 -5.69 -11.70
N VAL A 74 -5.67 -6.20 -10.67
CA VAL A 74 -5.02 -6.63 -9.43
C VAL A 74 -4.39 -8.00 -9.66
N HIS A 75 -3.07 -8.06 -9.57
CA HIS A 75 -2.33 -9.31 -9.69
C HIS A 75 -2.15 -9.99 -8.34
N ASN A 76 -2.24 -11.32 -8.34
CA ASN A 76 -1.91 -12.13 -7.17
C ASN A 76 -0.40 -12.08 -6.92
N VAL A 77 -0.01 -11.42 -5.83
CA VAL A 77 1.38 -11.39 -5.37
C VAL A 77 1.59 -12.46 -4.32
N ASN A 78 2.66 -13.24 -4.47
CA ASN A 78 3.10 -14.14 -3.42
C ASN A 78 3.66 -13.33 -2.24
N THR A 79 2.81 -13.04 -1.26
CA THR A 79 3.15 -12.23 -0.08
C THR A 79 4.29 -12.81 0.75
N SER A 80 4.53 -14.12 0.68
CA SER A 80 5.63 -14.79 1.40
C SER A 80 7.03 -14.45 0.87
N ARG A 81 7.12 -13.87 -0.34
CA ARG A 81 8.41 -13.52 -1.00
C ARG A 81 8.60 -12.02 -1.23
N VAL A 82 7.74 -11.19 -0.62
CA VAL A 82 7.83 -9.74 -0.72
C VAL A 82 8.94 -9.22 0.18
N LEU A 83 9.86 -8.44 -0.39
CA LEU A 83 10.99 -7.79 0.29
C LEU A 83 10.65 -6.39 0.79
N SER A 84 9.71 -5.70 0.15
CA SER A 84 9.35 -4.32 0.51
C SER A 84 7.91 -3.97 0.15
N CYS A 85 7.40 -2.91 0.78
CA CYS A 85 6.12 -2.30 0.45
C CYS A 85 6.03 -1.84 -1.02
N VAL A 86 7.13 -1.32 -1.59
CA VAL A 86 7.19 -0.91 -3.00
C VAL A 86 7.11 -2.13 -3.92
N GLN A 87 7.82 -3.23 -3.60
CA GLN A 87 7.71 -4.46 -4.37
C GLN A 87 6.29 -5.04 -4.32
N LEU A 88 5.65 -5.02 -3.14
CA LEU A 88 4.26 -5.44 -2.97
C LEU A 88 3.33 -4.63 -3.88
N ALA A 89 3.38 -3.30 -3.78
CA ALA A 89 2.53 -2.41 -4.57
C ALA A 89 2.75 -2.61 -6.07
N LYS A 90 4.01 -2.60 -6.54
CA LYS A 90 4.35 -2.87 -7.95
C LYS A 90 3.84 -4.22 -8.42
N GLY A 91 4.05 -5.27 -7.61
CA GLY A 91 3.60 -6.61 -7.94
C GLY A 91 2.08 -6.67 -8.10
N MET A 92 1.32 -6.03 -7.19
CA MET A 92 -0.14 -6.07 -7.22
C MET A 92 -0.73 -5.28 -8.38
N ILE A 93 -0.02 -4.27 -8.90
CA ILE A 93 -0.43 -3.53 -10.11
C ILE A 93 0.24 -4.04 -11.40
N GLY A 94 0.98 -5.16 -11.35
CA GLY A 94 1.65 -5.74 -12.52
C GLY A 94 2.85 -4.94 -13.04
N MET A 95 3.35 -3.95 -12.30
CA MET A 95 4.45 -3.08 -12.72
C MET A 95 5.80 -3.78 -12.58
N ARG A 96 6.50 -3.97 -13.70
CA ARG A 96 7.88 -4.48 -13.75
C ARG A 96 8.87 -3.34 -14.01
N CYS A 97 9.12 -2.52 -13.00
CA CYS A 97 10.13 -1.45 -13.07
C CYS A 97 11.17 -1.61 -11.95
N PRO A 98 12.38 -2.10 -12.24
CA PRO A 98 13.41 -2.34 -11.24
C PRO A 98 14.06 -1.03 -10.72
N HIS A 99 13.95 0.09 -11.43
CA HIS A 99 14.51 1.37 -10.97
C HIS A 99 13.63 2.07 -9.93
N ILE A 100 12.33 1.74 -9.87
CA ILE A 100 11.41 2.30 -8.87
C ILE A 100 11.53 1.50 -7.58
N GLN A 101 12.39 1.95 -6.67
CA GLN A 101 12.69 1.29 -5.40
C GLN A 101 12.18 2.03 -4.17
N THR A 102 11.70 3.28 -4.33
CA THR A 102 11.20 4.10 -3.23
C THR A 102 9.72 4.41 -3.37
N PRO A 103 8.99 4.62 -2.25
CA PRO A 103 7.60 5.07 -2.29
C PRO A 103 7.42 6.39 -3.04
N ASN A 104 8.38 7.32 -2.95
CA ASN A 104 8.35 8.58 -3.70
C ASN A 104 8.45 8.36 -5.21
N ALA A 105 9.40 7.53 -5.65
CA ALA A 105 9.55 7.20 -7.06
C ALA A 105 8.28 6.52 -7.59
N LEU A 106 7.70 5.61 -6.79
CA LEU A 106 6.46 4.95 -7.15
C LEU A 106 5.31 5.97 -7.24
N TYR A 107 5.13 6.82 -6.22
CA TYR A 107 4.11 7.87 -6.20
C TYR A 107 4.22 8.79 -7.41
N ASN A 108 5.42 9.26 -7.75
CA ASN A 108 5.63 10.14 -8.91
C ASN A 108 5.35 9.45 -10.25
N MET A 109 5.50 8.12 -10.32
CA MET A 109 5.20 7.35 -11.52
C MET A 109 3.70 7.09 -11.69
N ILE A 110 2.97 6.83 -10.60
CA ILE A 110 1.58 6.38 -10.67
C ILE A 110 0.53 7.46 -10.38
N LYS A 111 0.93 8.61 -9.81
CA LYS A 111 0.04 9.76 -9.63
C LYS A 111 -0.35 10.36 -10.98
#